data_AF-A0A326GL96-F1
#
_entry.id   AF-A0A326GL96-F1
#
_cell.length_a   1.000
_cell.length_b   1.000
_cell.length_c   1.000
_cell.angle_alpha   90.00
_cell.angle_beta   90.00
_cell.angle_gamma   90.00
#
_symmetry.space_group_name_H-M   'P 1'
#
loop_
_entity.id
_entity.type
_entity.pdbx_description
1 polymer ?
#
loop_
_entity_poly.entity_id
_entity_poly.type
_entity_poly.pdbx_seq_one_letter_code
_entity_poly.pdbx_strand_id
1 'polypeptide(L)' 'MTRDTPALTRAVELAASGDFFSVNQIRQALRREGYATLAQDLSGHQANRAIIEALHAASDARRG' A
#
# COMPACT_ATOMS: atom_id res chain seq x y z
N MET A 1 14.62 -0.60 10.09
CA MET A 1 13.39 0.19 10.35
C MET A 1 12.95 0.78 9.04
N THR A 2 11.77 0.42 8.55
CA THR A 2 11.17 1.09 7.40
C THR A 2 10.86 2.52 7.84
N ARG A 3 11.29 3.54 7.09
CA ARG A 3 10.83 4.90 7.38
C ARG A 3 9.34 4.93 7.08
N ASP A 4 8.53 5.19 8.10
CA ASP A 4 7.13 5.53 7.90
C ASP A 4 7.08 6.84 7.13
N THR A 5 6.72 6.73 5.86
CA THR A 5 6.49 7.88 5.00
C THR A 5 4.99 8.06 4.85
N PRO A 6 4.49 9.29 4.62
CA PRO A 6 3.08 9.52 4.35
C PRO A 6 2.53 8.65 3.20
N ALA A 7 3.38 8.35 2.20
CA ALA A 7 3.05 7.45 1.11
C ALA A 7 2.86 5.99 1.55
N LEU A 8 3.73 5.48 2.43
CA LEU A 8 3.62 4.12 2.95
C LEU A 8 2.39 3.95 3.85
N THR A 9 2.16 4.89 4.76
CA THR A 9 0.97 4.87 5.64
C THR A 9 -0.31 4.85 4.79
N ARG A 10 -0.41 5.75 3.81
CA ARG A 10 -1.57 5.79 2.92
C ARG A 10 -1.70 4.54 2.05
N ALA A 11 -0.60 3.96 1.59
CA ALA A 11 -0.62 2.71 0.84
C ALA A 11 -1.19 1.54 1.66
N VAL A 12 -0.84 1.46 2.95
CA VAL A 12 -1.34 0.45 3.88
C VAL A 12 -2.83 0.66 4.17
N GLU A 13 -3.29 1.90 4.35
CA GLU A 13 -4.72 2.22 4.50
C GLU A 13 -5.54 1.77 3.28
N LEU A 14 -5.07 2.08 2.07
CA LEU A 14 -5.72 1.65 0.83
C LEU A 14 -5.72 0.12 0.70
N ALA A 15 -4.63 -0.56 1.07
CA ALA A 15 -4.61 -2.02 1.09
C ALA A 15 -5.64 -2.60 2.08
N ALA A 16 -5.75 -2.00 3.27
CA ALA A 16 -6.65 -2.44 4.33
C ALA A 16 -8.13 -2.16 4.05
N SER A 17 -8.46 -1.19 3.18
CA SER A 17 -9.86 -0.94 2.77
C SER A 17 -10.47 -2.13 2.04
N GLY A 18 -9.62 -2.93 1.39
CA GLY A 18 -10.02 -4.08 0.61
C GLY A 18 -10.54 -3.73 -0.79
N ASP A 19 -10.65 -2.45 -1.15
CA ASP A 19 -11.05 -2.03 -2.52
C ASP A 19 -9.94 -2.28 -3.55
N PHE A 20 -8.74 -2.60 -3.07
CA PHE A 20 -7.54 -2.79 -3.86
C PHE A 20 -7.06 -4.23 -3.77
N PHE A 21 -6.53 -4.75 -4.88
CA PHE A 21 -6.09 -6.15 -5.00
C PHE A 21 -4.62 -6.29 -5.40
N SER A 22 -3.92 -5.17 -5.62
CA SER A 22 -2.50 -5.20 -5.96
C SER A 22 -1.78 -3.92 -5.57
N VAL A 23 -0.47 -4.04 -5.30
CA VAL A 23 0.42 -2.91 -5.03
C VAL A 23 0.40 -1.87 -6.17
N ASN A 24 0.22 -2.31 -7.41
CA ASN A 24 0.17 -1.39 -8.55
C ASN A 24 -1.11 -0.53 -8.57
N GLN A 25 -2.28 -1.08 -8.23
CA GLN A 25 -3.51 -0.29 -8.11
C GLN A 25 -3.37 0.77 -7.02
N ILE A 26 -2.78 0.40 -5.87
CA ILE A 26 -2.49 1.32 -4.77
C ILE A 26 -1.54 2.43 -5.24
N ARG A 27 -0.45 2.08 -5.93
CA ARG A 27 0.48 3.07 -6.50
C ARG A 27 -0.18 3.99 -7.52
N GLN A 28 -1.20 3.54 -8.25
CA GLN A 28 -1.95 4.39 -9.17
C GLN A 28 -2.90 5.33 -8.43
N ALA A 29 -3.60 4.85 -7.39
CA ALA A 29 -4.44 5.67 -6.54
C ALA A 29 -3.63 6.79 -5.87
N LEU A 30 -2.49 6.45 -5.28
CA LEU A 30 -1.60 7.43 -4.66
C LEU A 30 -1.10 8.49 -5.65
N ARG A 31 -0.83 8.13 -6.91
CA ARG A 31 -0.48 9.12 -7.95
C ARG A 31 -1.63 10.10 -8.20
N ARG A 32 -2.87 9.62 -8.22
CA ARG A 32 -4.07 10.47 -8.38
C ARG A 32 -4.32 11.35 -7.17
N GLU A 33 -3.93 10.90 -5.98
CA GLU A 33 -3.95 11.69 -4.74
C GLU A 33 -2.80 12.73 -4.65
N GLY A 34 -1.85 12.73 -5.59
CA GLY A 34 -0.78 13.73 -5.67
C GLY A 34 0.55 13.33 -5.01
N TYR A 35 0.72 12.06 -4.62
CA TYR A 35 2.00 11.58 -4.08
C TYR A 35 3.05 11.46 -5.20
N ALA A 36 4.02 12.39 -5.22
CA ALA A 36 5.04 12.48 -6.26
C ALA A 36 6.27 11.58 -6.03
N THR A 37 6.57 11.21 -4.78
CA THR A 37 7.79 10.50 -4.36
C THR A 37 7.62 8.98 -4.20
N LEU A 38 6.53 8.41 -4.73
CA LEU A 38 6.16 6.99 -4.54
C LEU A 38 7.25 6.00 -4.95
N ALA A 39 8.01 6.30 -6.00
CA ALA A 39 9.10 5.44 -6.44
C ALA A 39 10.17 5.33 -5.36
N GLN A 40 10.51 6.44 -4.69
CA GLN A 40 11.47 6.46 -3.60
C GLN A 40 10.87 5.83 -2.34
N ASP A 41 9.68 6.27 -1.95
CA ASP A 41 9.05 5.89 -0.69
C ASP A 41 8.63 4.41 -0.64
N LEU A 42 8.26 3.84 -1.79
CA LEU A 42 7.76 2.46 -1.92
C LEU A 42 8.71 1.53 -2.69
N SER A 43 9.96 1.92 -2.94
CA SER A 43 10.97 1.06 -3.61
C SER A 43 11.48 -0.06 -2.70
N GLY A 44 11.45 0.14 -1.39
CA GLY A 44 12.03 -0.81 -0.44
C GLY A 44 11.25 -2.13 -0.35
N HIS A 45 11.98 -3.24 -0.21
CA HIS A 45 11.37 -4.56 0.02
C HIS A 45 10.42 -4.54 1.24
N GLN A 46 10.78 -3.84 2.31
CA GLN A 46 9.94 -3.75 3.50
C GLN A 46 8.61 -3.03 3.25
N ALA A 47 8.62 -1.95 2.45
CA ALA A 47 7.41 -1.23 2.06
C ALA A 47 6.47 -2.12 1.22
N ASN A 48 7.01 -2.81 0.22
CA ASN A 48 6.23 -3.75 -0.58
C ASN A 48 5.64 -4.88 0.27
N ARG A 49 6.42 -5.41 1.22
CA ARG A 49 5.97 -6.47 2.12
C ARG A 49 4.80 -6.00 2.99
N ALA A 50 4.90 -4.83 3.61
CA ALA A 50 3.82 -4.28 4.43
C ALA A 50 2.51 -4.10 3.64
N ILE A 51 2.59 -3.60 2.40
CA ILE A 51 1.41 -3.44 1.53
C ILE A 51 0.80 -4.80 1.16
N ILE A 52 1.63 -5.79 0.81
CA ILE A 52 1.16 -7.14 0.46
C ILE A 52 0.51 -7.83 1.67
N GLU A 53 1.10 -7.71 2.86
CA GLU A 53 0.54 -8.25 4.09
C GLU A 53 -0.84 -7.64 4.39
N ALA A 54 -0.99 -6.31 4.23
CA ALA A 54 -2.28 -5.64 4.39
C ALA A 54 -3.32 -6.08 3.34
N LEU A 55 -2.91 -6.27 2.08
CA LEU A 55 -3.79 -6.79 1.02
C LEU A 55 -4.30 -8.20 1.32
N HIS A 56 -3.42 -9.08 1.80
CA HIS A 56 -3.81 -10.44 2.18
C HIS A 56 -4.76 -10.42 3.38
N ALA A 57 -4.46 -9.65 4.42
CA ALA A 57 -5.33 -9.52 5.58
C ALA A 57 -6.74 -9.02 5.21
N ALA A 58 -6.85 -8.01 4.34
CA ALA A 58 -8.14 -7.51 3.87
C ALA A 58 -8.89 -8.53 2.99
N SER A 59 -8.17 -9.30 2.17
CA SER A 59 -8.75 -10.38 1.38
C SER A 59 -9.29 -11.52 2.26
N ASP A 60 -8.56 -11.90 3.30
CA ASP A 60 -8.97 -12.95 4.22
C ASP A 60 -10.16 -12.52 5.09
N ALA A 61 -10.16 -11.27 5.56
CA ALA A 61 -11.29 -10.69 6.28
C ALA A 61 -12.60 -10.63 5.47
N ARG A 62 -12.53 -10.58 4.13
CA ARG A 62 -13.71 -10.65 3.26
C ARG A 62 -14.26 -12.06 3.07
N ARG A 63 -13.41 -13.08 3.25
CA ARG A 63 -13.75 -14.49 3.01
C ARG A 63 -14.33 -15.18 4.24
N GLY A 64 -14.04 -14.69 5.43
CA GLY A 64 -14.62 -15.15 6.70
C GLY A 64 -15.97 -14.50 6.98
#